data_AF-A0A8S1VL90-F1
#
_entry.id   AF-A0A8S1VL90-F1
#
_cell.length_a   1.000
_cell.length_b   1.000
_cell.length_c   1.000
_cell.angle_alpha   90.00
_cell.angle_beta   90.00
_cell.angle_gamma   90.00
#
_symmetry.space_group_name_H-M   'P 1'
#
loop_
_entity.id
_entity.type
_entity.pdbx_description
1 polymer ?
#
loop_
_entity_poly.entity_id
_entity_poly.type
_entity_poly.pdbx_seq_one_letter_code
_entity_poly.pdbx_strand_id
1 'polypeptide(L)'
;MDKENLNEDEISLKFNALAQKLQEGKIEFSYLFKDQWISQEVNNVTVTVNSKMLSFHLIGSDRYGTWTQMGAMTVSKSHQVETFSRKIYDDYNLQGGNVLIYYGKYDEQNETLHGNWYYLQGDSRGEWTLKFKSQ
;
A
#
# COMPACT_ATOMS: atom_id res chain seq x y z
N MET A 1 -16.00 13.07 28.85
CA MET A 1 -14.88 12.22 28.39
C MET A 1 -14.82 12.45 26.90
N ASP A 2 -14.06 13.47 26.53
CA ASP A 2 -14.08 14.04 25.18
C ASP A 2 -13.36 13.07 24.23
N LYS A 3 -14.08 12.66 23.19
CA LYS A 3 -13.48 11.92 22.08
C LYS A 3 -12.65 12.95 21.31
N GLU A 4 -11.33 12.89 21.43
CA GLU A 4 -10.41 13.57 20.53
C GLU A 4 -10.62 13.03 19.11
N ASN A 5 -11.53 13.64 18.36
CA ASN A 5 -11.45 13.62 16.91
C ASN A 5 -10.14 14.32 16.55
N LEU A 6 -9.23 13.65 15.83
CA LEU A 6 -8.13 14.35 15.16
C LEU A 6 -8.72 15.56 14.44
N ASN A 7 -8.13 16.73 14.63
CA ASN A 7 -8.50 17.85 13.78
C ASN A 7 -7.99 17.58 12.36
N GLU A 8 -8.58 18.21 11.35
CA GLU A 8 -8.24 17.95 9.94
C GLU A 8 -6.75 18.29 9.63
N ASP A 9 -6.12 19.13 10.44
CA ASP A 9 -4.71 19.51 10.29
C ASP A 9 -3.77 18.35 10.66
N GLU A 10 -4.03 17.62 11.73
CA GLU A 10 -3.22 16.48 12.16
C GLU A 10 -3.27 15.33 11.13
N ILE A 11 -4.45 15.06 10.56
CA ILE A 11 -4.61 14.09 9.46
C ILE A 11 -3.81 14.53 8.24
N SER A 12 -3.91 15.81 7.88
CA SER A 12 -3.18 16.38 6.75
C SER A 12 -1.66 16.29 6.92
N LEU A 13 -1.15 16.57 8.13
CA LEU A 13 0.27 16.40 8.46
C LEU A 13 0.73 14.95 8.32
N LYS A 14 -0.04 13.99 8.84
CA LYS A 14 0.27 12.55 8.70
C LYS A 14 0.31 12.12 7.23
N PHE A 15 -0.66 12.54 6.42
CA PHE A 15 -0.65 12.20 5.00
C PHE A 15 0.46 12.88 4.22
N ASN A 16 0.78 14.15 4.50
CA ASN A 16 1.91 14.81 3.83
C ASN A 16 3.25 14.11 4.15
N ALA A 17 3.47 13.71 5.41
CA ALA A 17 4.67 12.96 5.79
C ALA A 17 4.74 11.59 5.09
N LEU A 18 3.62 10.87 5.00
CA LEU A 18 3.56 9.59 4.28
C LEU A 18 3.75 9.76 2.76
N ALA A 19 3.17 10.80 2.17
CA ALA A 19 3.33 11.11 0.76
C ALA A 19 4.80 11.37 0.42
N GLN A 20 5.50 12.12 1.28
CA GLN A 20 6.93 12.36 1.13
C GLN A 20 7.73 11.03 1.19
N LYS A 21 7.47 10.17 2.18
CA LYS A 21 8.13 8.85 2.27
C LYS A 21 7.89 8.00 1.03
N LEU A 22 6.69 8.04 0.48
CA LEU A 22 6.33 7.32 -0.75
C LEU A 22 7.03 7.89 -1.99
N GLN A 23 7.23 9.21 -2.07
CA GLN A 23 7.79 9.86 -3.26
C GLN A 23 9.32 9.90 -3.27
N GLU A 24 9.96 10.02 -2.11
CA GLU A 24 11.41 10.20 -1.99
C GLU A 24 12.15 8.89 -1.65
N GLY A 25 11.45 7.95 -1.02
CA GLY A 25 12.02 6.68 -0.57
C GLY A 25 12.15 5.64 -1.67
N LYS A 26 13.15 4.76 -1.54
CA LYS A 26 13.13 3.50 -2.29
C LYS A 26 12.09 2.59 -1.67
N ILE A 27 11.11 2.18 -2.45
CA ILE A 27 10.04 1.32 -1.95
C ILE A 27 10.30 -0.13 -2.34
N GLU A 28 10.30 -1.01 -1.34
CA GLU A 28 10.25 -2.45 -1.54
C GLU A 28 8.84 -2.96 -1.22
N PHE A 29 8.22 -3.62 -2.20
CA PHE A 29 6.99 -4.35 -2.02
C PHE A 29 7.29 -5.84 -1.87
N SER A 30 6.81 -6.43 -0.79
CA SER A 30 6.97 -7.86 -0.51
C SER A 30 5.64 -8.51 -0.24
N TYR A 31 5.48 -9.76 -0.65
CA TYR A 31 4.30 -10.57 -0.34
C TYR A 31 4.67 -12.02 -0.07
N LEU A 32 3.94 -12.64 0.86
CA LEU A 32 4.07 -14.04 1.19
C LEU A 32 3.20 -14.86 0.23
N PHE A 33 3.83 -15.77 -0.50
CA PHE A 33 3.15 -16.71 -1.39
C PHE A 33 3.77 -18.10 -1.24
N LYS A 34 2.94 -19.11 -0.92
CA LYS A 34 3.40 -20.49 -0.64
C LYS A 34 4.57 -20.53 0.36
N ASP A 35 4.39 -19.83 1.49
CA ASP A 35 5.36 -19.73 2.59
C ASP A 35 6.72 -19.11 2.21
N GLN A 36 6.81 -18.44 1.05
CA GLN A 36 8.00 -17.73 0.60
C GLN A 36 7.72 -16.24 0.42
N TRP A 37 8.57 -15.41 1.01
CA TRP A 37 8.55 -13.97 0.78
C TRP A 37 9.15 -13.67 -0.59
N ILE A 38 8.35 -13.02 -1.43
CA ILE A 38 8.78 -12.50 -2.72
C ILE A 38 8.87 -10.99 -2.60
N SER A 39 10.06 -10.43 -2.82
CA SER A 39 10.31 -8.98 -2.78
C SER A 39 10.54 -8.42 -4.17
N GLN A 40 10.02 -7.21 -4.39
CA GLN A 40 10.05 -6.49 -5.66
C GLN A 40 10.33 -5.01 -5.36
N GLU A 41 11.18 -4.38 -6.15
CA GLU A 41 11.36 -2.94 -6.09
C GLU A 41 10.23 -2.25 -6.85
N VAL A 42 9.73 -1.15 -6.30
CA VAL A 42 8.78 -0.27 -6.99
C VAL A 42 9.59 0.70 -7.84
N ASN A 43 9.31 0.71 -9.14
CA ASN A 43 10.04 1.52 -10.11
C ASN A 43 9.59 2.98 -10.10
N ASN A 44 8.31 3.22 -9.86
CA ASN A 44 7.74 4.57 -9.84
C ASN A 44 6.57 4.67 -8.87
N VAL A 45 6.42 5.84 -8.26
CA VAL A 45 5.39 6.15 -7.27
C VAL A 45 4.79 7.51 -7.60
N THR A 46 3.47 7.57 -7.65
CA THR A 46 2.74 8.84 -7.70
C THR A 46 1.77 8.91 -6.54
N VAL A 47 1.64 10.08 -5.93
CA VAL A 47 0.82 10.32 -4.75
C VAL A 47 -0.01 11.57 -4.95
N THR A 48 -1.24 11.56 -4.43
CA THR A 48 -2.11 12.74 -4.35
C THR A 48 -2.71 12.77 -2.96
N VAL A 49 -2.55 13.90 -2.26
CA VAL A 49 -3.09 14.12 -0.91
C VAL A 49 -4.25 15.10 -1.00
N ASN A 50 -5.35 14.78 -0.32
CA ASN A 50 -6.39 15.73 0.05
C ASN A 50 -6.61 15.69 1.57
N SER A 51 -7.51 16.52 2.10
CA SER A 51 -7.68 16.69 3.55
C SER A 51 -8.10 15.43 4.32
N LYS A 52 -8.55 14.36 3.64
CA LYS A 52 -9.08 13.15 4.29
C LYS A 52 -8.47 11.85 3.77
N MET A 53 -7.64 11.92 2.74
CA MET A 53 -7.14 10.74 2.06
C MET A 53 -5.82 11.02 1.33
N LEU A 54 -4.95 10.02 1.35
CA LEU A 54 -3.79 9.93 0.47
C LEU A 54 -4.08 8.84 -0.56
N SER A 55 -4.12 9.19 -1.84
CA SER A 55 -4.18 8.23 -2.95
C SER A 55 -2.78 7.99 -3.51
N PHE A 56 -2.46 6.75 -3.85
CA PHE A 56 -1.14 6.38 -4.38
C PHE A 56 -1.26 5.41 -5.55
N HIS A 57 -0.35 5.53 -6.50
CA HIS A 57 -0.16 4.58 -7.58
C HIS A 57 1.31 4.13 -7.59
N LEU A 58 1.52 2.83 -7.49
CA LEU A 58 2.82 2.18 -7.57
C LEU A 58 2.92 1.47 -8.92
N ILE A 59 4.06 1.63 -9.59
CA ILE A 59 4.40 0.88 -10.80
C ILE A 59 5.64 0.08 -10.50
N GLY A 60 5.58 -1.22 -10.74
CA GLY A 60 6.73 -2.11 -10.60
C GLY A 60 6.74 -3.15 -11.70
N SER A 61 7.76 -3.99 -11.68
CA SER A 61 7.90 -5.10 -12.61
C SER A 61 8.49 -6.31 -11.91
N ASP A 62 8.17 -7.49 -12.41
CA ASP A 62 8.79 -8.73 -12.01
C ASP A 62 8.98 -9.65 -13.23
N ARG A 63 9.37 -10.91 -13.00
CA ARG A 63 9.61 -11.88 -14.06
C ARG A 63 8.38 -12.19 -14.94
N TYR A 64 7.19 -11.83 -14.49
CA TYR A 64 5.94 -12.06 -15.22
C TYR A 64 5.55 -10.84 -16.05
N GLY A 65 5.85 -9.63 -15.60
CA GLY A 65 5.63 -8.41 -16.38
C GLY A 65 5.55 -7.16 -15.52
N THR A 66 5.08 -6.07 -16.14
CA THR A 66 4.77 -4.81 -15.47
C THR A 66 3.43 -4.91 -14.75
N TRP A 67 3.36 -4.31 -13.57
CA TRP A 67 2.15 -4.22 -12.79
C TRP A 67 1.94 -2.82 -12.24
N THR A 68 0.67 -2.50 -12.04
CA THR A 68 0.22 -1.26 -11.41
C THR A 68 -0.58 -1.59 -10.15
N GLN A 69 -0.27 -0.91 -9.04
CA GLN A 69 -1.03 -0.99 -7.80
C GLN A 69 -1.59 0.39 -7.43
N MET A 70 -2.90 0.50 -7.36
CA MET A 70 -3.63 1.73 -7.06
C MET A 70 -4.31 1.60 -5.72
N GLY A 71 -4.14 2.57 -4.83
CA GLY A 71 -4.70 2.51 -3.49
C GLY A 71 -4.96 3.85 -2.86
N ALA A 72 -5.60 3.79 -1.70
CA ALA A 72 -5.86 4.92 -0.85
C ALA A 72 -5.58 4.59 0.61
N MET A 73 -5.12 5.59 1.35
CA MET A 73 -4.94 5.58 2.78
C MET A 73 -5.93 6.52 3.45
N THR A 74 -6.51 6.07 4.55
CA THR A 74 -7.43 6.83 5.40
C THR A 74 -6.99 6.72 6.86
N VAL A 75 -7.39 7.66 7.71
CA VAL A 75 -7.17 7.54 9.17
C VAL A 75 -8.46 7.06 9.82
N SER A 76 -8.38 5.95 10.56
CA SER A 76 -9.51 5.39 11.29
C SER A 76 -9.84 6.23 12.55
N LYS A 77 -10.96 5.91 13.21
CA LYS A 77 -11.35 6.56 14.47
C LYS A 77 -10.37 6.33 15.63
N SER A 78 -9.50 5.32 15.52
CA SER A 78 -8.44 5.04 16.48
C SER A 78 -7.10 5.61 16.04
N HIS A 79 -7.12 6.63 15.17
CA HIS A 79 -5.94 7.38 14.73
C HIS A 79 -4.92 6.54 13.94
N GLN A 80 -5.35 5.35 13.49
CA GLN A 80 -4.55 4.41 12.73
C GLN A 80 -4.68 4.70 11.25
N VAL A 81 -3.56 4.82 10.54
CA VAL A 81 -3.58 4.87 9.07
C VAL A 81 -3.85 3.46 8.55
N GLU A 82 -4.90 3.33 7.74
CA GLU A 82 -5.34 2.10 7.08
C GLU A 82 -5.24 2.30 5.58
N THR A 83 -4.95 1.23 4.85
CA THR A 83 -4.80 1.26 3.40
C THR A 83 -5.64 0.18 2.73
N PHE A 84 -6.19 0.53 1.57
CA PHE A 84 -6.82 -0.39 0.65
C PHE A 84 -6.25 -0.15 -0.74
N SER A 85 -5.83 -1.21 -1.43
CA SER A 85 -5.30 -1.09 -2.78
C SER A 85 -5.57 -2.33 -3.64
N ARG A 86 -5.50 -2.11 -4.95
CA ARG A 86 -5.70 -3.10 -6.00
C ARG A 86 -4.44 -3.19 -6.84
N LYS A 87 -3.92 -4.40 -7.08
CA LYS A 87 -2.81 -4.65 -8.02
C LYS A 87 -3.31 -5.39 -9.25
N ILE A 88 -2.91 -4.92 -10.42
CA ILE A 88 -3.17 -5.54 -11.73
C ILE A 88 -1.86 -5.63 -12.53
N TYR A 89 -1.71 -6.69 -13.32
CA TYR A 89 -0.66 -6.74 -14.35
C TYR A 89 -1.19 -6.13 -15.64
N ASP A 90 -0.29 -5.53 -16.42
CA ASP A 90 -0.64 -4.95 -17.71
C ASP A 90 -1.15 -6.01 -18.69
N ASP A 91 -0.55 -7.21 -18.65
CA ASP A 91 -1.13 -8.41 -19.25
C ASP A 91 -2.01 -9.14 -18.22
N TYR A 92 -3.32 -9.00 -18.42
CA TYR A 92 -4.36 -9.57 -17.57
C TYR A 92 -4.27 -11.09 -17.43
N ASN A 93 -3.70 -11.80 -18.41
CA ASN A 93 -3.59 -13.26 -18.37
C ASN A 93 -2.58 -13.73 -17.31
N LEU A 94 -1.63 -12.88 -16.92
CA LEU A 94 -0.59 -13.22 -15.95
C LEU A 94 -1.11 -13.43 -14.53
N GLN A 95 -2.26 -12.85 -14.18
CA GLN A 95 -2.95 -13.10 -12.90
C GLN A 95 -4.01 -14.20 -13.01
N GLY A 96 -4.06 -14.94 -14.13
CA GLY A 96 -5.20 -15.81 -14.45
C GLY A 96 -6.52 -15.03 -14.51
N GLY A 97 -6.46 -13.75 -14.89
CA GLY A 97 -7.60 -12.83 -14.93
C GLY A 97 -8.09 -12.34 -13.56
N ASN A 98 -7.39 -12.61 -12.46
CA ASN A 98 -7.87 -12.19 -11.14
C ASN A 98 -7.30 -10.84 -10.68
N VAL A 99 -8.14 -10.04 -10.04
CA VAL A 99 -7.70 -8.80 -9.36
C VAL A 99 -7.17 -9.15 -7.97
N LEU A 100 -5.96 -8.67 -7.63
CA LEU A 100 -5.41 -8.77 -6.28
C LEU A 100 -5.83 -7.56 -5.45
N ILE A 101 -6.37 -7.82 -4.27
CA ILE A 101 -6.78 -6.80 -3.30
C ILE A 101 -5.85 -6.88 -2.09
N TYR A 102 -5.41 -5.73 -1.60
CA TYR A 102 -4.51 -5.56 -0.47
C TYR A 102 -5.17 -4.63 0.55
N TYR A 103 -5.28 -5.08 1.79
CA TYR A 103 -5.65 -4.24 2.91
C TYR A 103 -4.54 -4.27 3.95
N GLY A 104 -4.35 -3.15 4.65
CA GLY A 104 -3.28 -3.08 5.63
C GLY A 104 -3.34 -1.83 6.50
N LYS A 105 -2.31 -1.70 7.33
CA LYS A 105 -2.13 -0.61 8.28
C LYS A 105 -0.71 -0.08 8.19
N TYR A 106 -0.53 1.19 8.52
CA TYR A 106 0.79 1.77 8.67
C TYR A 106 1.35 1.51 10.06
N ASP A 107 2.54 0.93 10.10
CA ASP A 107 3.38 0.83 11.28
C ASP A 107 4.35 2.01 11.29
N GLU A 108 4.09 2.99 12.16
CA GLU A 108 4.92 4.18 12.31
C GLU A 108 6.32 3.83 12.84
N GLN A 109 6.45 2.82 13.69
CA GLN A 109 7.72 2.43 14.31
C GLN A 109 8.66 1.78 13.28
N ASN A 110 8.12 0.92 12.44
CA ASN A 110 8.90 0.18 11.43
C ASN A 110 8.91 0.86 10.06
N GLU A 111 8.17 1.97 9.90
CA GLU A 111 7.97 2.65 8.62
C GLU A 111 7.51 1.71 7.51
N THR A 112 6.53 0.86 7.82
CA THR A 112 5.99 -0.12 6.86
C THR A 112 4.49 -0.04 6.76
N LEU A 113 3.94 -0.25 5.56
CA LEU A 113 2.56 -0.73 5.46
C LEU A 113 2.61 -2.24 5.51
N HIS A 114 1.70 -2.88 6.24
CA HIS A 114 1.58 -4.32 6.22
C HIS A 114 0.12 -4.75 6.38
N GLY A 115 -0.18 -5.98 5.94
CA GLY A 115 -1.49 -6.56 6.11
C GLY A 115 -1.65 -7.82 5.27
N ASN A 116 -2.88 -8.06 4.78
CA ASN A 116 -3.15 -9.23 3.96
C ASN A 116 -3.62 -8.85 2.56
N TRP A 117 -3.41 -9.79 1.66
CA TRP A 117 -3.88 -9.74 0.28
C TRP A 117 -4.75 -10.96 -0.02
N TYR A 118 -5.61 -10.85 -1.03
CA TYR A 118 -6.41 -11.95 -1.54
C TYR A 118 -6.78 -11.72 -3.01
N TYR A 119 -7.09 -12.80 -3.74
CA TYR A 119 -7.71 -12.67 -5.06
C TYR A 119 -9.20 -12.38 -4.93
N LEU A 120 -9.70 -11.41 -5.69
CA LEU A 120 -11.12 -11.04 -5.67
C LEU A 120 -12.05 -12.21 -6.02
N GLN A 121 -11.62 -13.13 -6.87
CA GLN A 121 -12.39 -14.30 -7.30
C GLN A 121 -11.65 -15.63 -7.04
N GLY A 122 -10.88 -15.72 -5.96
CA GLY A 122 -10.16 -16.96 -5.63
C GLY A 122 -9.86 -17.13 -4.14
N ASP A 123 -9.48 -18.34 -3.75
CA ASP A 123 -9.26 -18.72 -2.34
C ASP A 123 -7.86 -18.36 -1.82
N SER A 124 -6.93 -17.99 -2.71
CA SER A 124 -5.57 -17.65 -2.28
C SER A 124 -5.52 -16.29 -1.61
N ARG A 125 -4.82 -16.26 -0.49
CA ARG A 125 -4.59 -15.12 0.39
C ARG A 125 -3.23 -15.25 1.03
N GLY A 126 -2.67 -14.14 1.48
CA GLY A 126 -1.40 -14.13 2.18
C GLY A 126 -1.12 -12.77 2.80
N GLU A 127 0.10 -12.62 3.29
CA GLU A 127 0.57 -11.39 3.91
C GLU A 127 1.34 -10.53 2.91
N TRP A 128 1.40 -9.23 3.15
CA TRP A 128 2.23 -8.31 2.37
C TRP A 128 2.82 -7.21 3.24
N THR A 129 3.91 -6.63 2.75
CA THR A 129 4.53 -5.44 3.34
C THR A 129 4.98 -4.49 2.24
N LEU A 130 4.84 -3.18 2.47
CA LEU A 130 5.49 -2.13 1.71
C LEU A 130 6.45 -1.41 2.65
N LYS A 131 7.75 -1.53 2.39
CA LYS A 131 8.81 -0.95 3.22
C LYS A 131 9.33 0.32 2.57
N PHE A 132 9.40 1.40 3.35
CA PHE A 132 10.06 2.63 2.95
C PHE A 132 11.54 2.51 3.33
N LYS A 133 12.42 2.28 2.35
CA LYS A 133 13.87 2.21 2.62
C LYS A 133 14.41 3.64 2.65
N SER A 134 15.02 4.00 3.77
CA SER A 134 15.88 5.19 3.88
C SER A 134 17.04 5.05 2.88
N GLN A 135 17.36 6.12 2.15
CA GLN A 135 18.50 6.13 1.23
C GLN A 135 19.84 6.12 1.96
#